data_AF-P56540-F1
#
_entry.id   AF-P56540-F1
#
_cell.length_a   1.000
_cell.length_b   1.000
_cell.length_c   1.000
_cell.angle_alpha   90.00
_cell.angle_beta   90.00
_cell.angle_gamma   90.00
#
_symmetry.space_group_name_H-M   'P 1'
#
loop_
_entity.id
_entity.type
_entity.pdbx_description
1 polymer ?
#
loop_
_entity_poly.entity_id
_entity_poly.type
_entity_poly.pdbx_seq_one_letter_code
_entity_poly.pdbx_strand_id
1 'polypeptide(L)' 'MSDIDRNQFLIDHEPYYRPVSNEVALYEAAYAARMPVMLKGPTGCGKTRFVEYMAWKLGKPLITVACNEDMTAS' A
#
# COMPACT_ATOMS: atom_id res chain seq x y z
N MET A 1 -18.55 -6.93 -20.00
CA MET A 1 -17.88 -6.65 -18.72
C MET A 1 -17.43 -5.21 -18.78
N SER A 2 -17.93 -4.34 -17.90
CA SER A 2 -17.40 -2.99 -17.76
C SER A 2 -15.96 -3.08 -17.29
N ASP A 3 -15.01 -2.60 -18.09
CA ASP A 3 -13.62 -2.46 -17.67
C ASP A 3 -13.59 -1.56 -16.42
N ILE A 4 -13.08 -2.11 -15.31
CA ILE A 4 -12.91 -1.35 -14.08
C ILE A 4 -11.75 -0.37 -14.33
N ASP A 5 -12.04 0.93 -14.34
CA ASP A 5 -11.01 1.95 -14.45
C ASP A 5 -10.13 1.91 -13.18
N ARG A 6 -8.89 1.43 -13.34
CA ARG A 6 -7.92 1.36 -12.25
C ARG A 6 -7.51 2.74 -11.74
N ASN A 7 -7.69 3.79 -12.54
CA ASN A 7 -7.29 5.15 -12.17
C ASN A 7 -8.10 5.70 -11.00
N GLN A 8 -9.32 5.18 -10.77
CA GLN A 8 -10.12 5.56 -9.60
C GLN A 8 -9.45 5.17 -8.26
N PHE A 9 -8.46 4.28 -8.29
CA PHE A 9 -7.71 3.83 -7.11
C PHE A 9 -6.34 4.50 -6.97
N LEU A 10 -6.02 5.48 -7.82
CA LEU A 10 -4.80 6.26 -7.68
C LEU A 10 -4.93 7.23 -6.50
N ILE A 11 -3.84 7.38 -5.76
CA ILE A 11 -3.69 8.45 -4.77
C ILE A 11 -3.06 9.64 -5.50
N ASP A 12 -3.82 10.71 -5.63
CA ASP A 12 -3.46 11.89 -6.43
C ASP A 12 -2.63 12.92 -5.64
N HIS A 13 -2.85 13.03 -4.33
CA HIS A 13 -2.14 13.94 -3.44
C HIS A 13 -1.14 13.18 -2.56
N GLU A 14 0.02 13.79 -2.30
CA GLU A 14 1.02 13.21 -1.42
C GLU A 14 0.45 13.05 0.00
N PRO A 15 0.28 11.81 0.51
CA PRO A 15 -0.15 11.61 1.88
C PRO A 15 1.03 11.89 2.81
N TYR A 16 0.80 12.65 3.88
CA TYR A 16 1.86 12.86 4.87
C TYR A 16 2.27 11.52 5.51
N TYR A 17 3.55 11.17 5.32
CA TYR A 17 4.25 10.08 5.97
C TYR A 17 5.66 10.56 6.33
N ARG A 18 6.11 10.27 7.55
CA ARG A 18 7.47 10.59 8.00
C ARG A 18 8.27 9.30 8.13
N PRO A 19 9.27 9.07 7.25
CA PRO A 19 10.15 7.92 7.38
C PRO A 19 10.87 7.91 8.73
N VAL A 20 10.98 6.74 9.34
CA VAL A 20 11.69 6.52 10.61
C VAL A 20 13.08 5.91 10.36
N SER A 21 13.24 5.15 9.28
CA SER A 21 14.49 4.50 8.89
C SER A 21 14.56 4.35 7.36
N ASN A 22 15.04 3.21 6.88
CA ASN A 22 15.23 2.90 5.45
C ASN A 22 14.02 2.21 4.79
N GLU A 23 12.84 2.21 5.40
CA GLU A 23 11.68 1.45 4.93
C GLU A 23 11.23 1.85 3.52
N VAL A 24 11.37 3.12 3.14
CA VAL A 24 11.04 3.61 1.79
C VAL A 24 11.92 2.94 0.74
N ALA A 25 13.25 2.96 0.95
CA ALA A 25 14.20 2.36 0.02
C ALA A 25 14.06 0.83 -0.06
N LEU A 26 13.81 0.17 1.08
CA LEU A 26 13.57 -1.27 1.12
C LEU A 26 12.29 -1.67 0.37
N TYR A 27 11.22 -0.88 0.51
CA TYR A 27 9.96 -1.13 -0.18
C TYR A 27 10.10 -0.90 -1.70
N GLU A 28 10.83 0.12 -2.13
CA GLU A 28 11.15 0.34 -3.56
C GLU A 28 11.92 -0.84 -4.16
N ALA A 29 12.92 -1.36 -3.43
CA ALA A 29 13.68 -2.54 -3.85
C ALA A 29 12.79 -3.80 -3.93
N ALA A 30 11.94 -4.03 -2.92
CA ALA A 30 10.99 -5.14 -2.92
C ALA A 30 9.99 -5.04 -4.08
N TYR A 31 9.48 -3.83 -4.35
CA TYR A 31 8.57 -3.58 -5.47
C TYR A 31 9.25 -3.81 -6.83
N ALA A 32 10.50 -3.36 -7.00
CA ALA A 32 11.29 -3.60 -8.21
C ALA A 32 11.52 -5.10 -8.46
N ALA A 33 11.73 -5.87 -7.39
CA ALA A 33 11.87 -7.33 -7.44
C ALA A 33 10.52 -8.09 -7.46
N ARG A 34 9.37 -7.39 -7.44
CA ARG A 34 8.03 -7.98 -7.31
C ARG A 34 7.88 -8.92 -6.10
N MET A 35 8.62 -8.64 -5.03
CA MET A 35 8.59 -9.43 -3.81
C MET A 35 7.37 -9.06 -2.97
N PRO A 36 6.58 -10.05 -2.47
CA PRO A 36 5.53 -9.79 -1.50
C PRO A 36 6.09 -9.14 -0.23
N VAL A 37 5.42 -8.10 0.27
CA VAL A 37 5.85 -7.35 1.47
C VAL A 37 4.86 -7.56 2.60
N MET A 38 5.38 -7.89 3.79
CA MET A 38 4.62 -7.93 5.04
C MET A 38 5.10 -6.82 5.97
N LEU A 39 4.16 -5.98 6.43
CA LEU A 39 4.44 -4.91 7.39
C LEU A 39 4.06 -5.36 8.80
N LYS A 40 5.03 -5.33 9.71
CA LYS A 40 4.82 -5.67 11.14
C LYS A 40 4.91 -4.43 12.02
N GLY A 41 4.14 -4.40 13.10
CA GLY A 41 4.16 -3.33 14.10
C GLY A 41 2.81 -3.19 14.83
N PRO A 42 2.76 -2.45 15.96
CA PRO A 42 1.55 -2.27 16.75
C PRO A 42 0.47 -1.48 16.00
N THR A 43 -0.76 -1.49 16.50
CA THR A 43 -1.85 -0.68 15.94
C THR A 43 -1.50 0.81 16.00
N GLY A 44 -1.91 1.58 14.99
CA GLY A 44 -1.69 3.04 14.95
C GLY A 44 -0.27 3.52 14.62
N CYS A 45 0.70 2.63 14.36
CA CYS A 45 2.10 3.04 14.09
C CYS A 45 2.38 3.50 12.65
N GLY A 46 1.35 3.71 11.82
CA GLY A 46 1.52 4.23 10.45
C GLY A 46 1.66 3.22 9.32
N LYS A 47 1.47 1.91 9.54
CA LYS A 47 1.60 0.88 8.47
C LYS A 47 0.73 1.15 7.24
N THR A 48 -0.56 1.42 7.43
CA THR A 48 -1.49 1.72 6.32
C THR A 48 -1.06 2.99 5.59
N ARG A 49 -0.71 4.03 6.35
CA ARG A 49 -0.23 5.32 5.80
C ARG A 49 1.07 5.18 5.01
N PHE A 50 1.96 4.30 5.45
CA PHE A 50 3.17 3.96 4.71
C PHE A 50 2.85 3.34 3.35
N VAL A 51 1.90 2.40 3.27
CA VAL A 51 1.46 1.81 2.00
C VAL A 51 0.83 2.85 1.09
N GLU A 52 -0.01 3.75 1.63
CA GLU A 52 -0.56 4.89 0.88
C GLU A 52 0.54 5.78 0.30
N TYR A 53 1.52 6.14 1.12
CA TYR A 53 2.68 6.94 0.70
C TYR A 53 3.49 6.25 -0.41
N MET A 54 3.75 4.95 -0.28
CA MET A 54 4.47 4.19 -1.30
C MET A 54 3.65 4.04 -2.59
N ALA A 55 2.33 3.87 -2.50
CA ALA A 55 1.47 3.79 -3.68
C ALA A 55 1.44 5.12 -4.46
N TRP A 56 1.30 6.25 -3.75
CA TRP A 56 1.46 7.58 -4.34
C TRP A 56 2.85 7.74 -4.97
N LYS A 57 3.91 7.47 -4.21
CA LYS A 57 5.30 7.65 -4.67
C LYS A 57 5.63 6.81 -5.91
N LEU A 58 5.06 5.60 -6.03
CA LEU A 58 5.26 4.71 -7.16
C LEU A 58 4.29 4.96 -8.33
N GLY A 59 3.32 5.87 -8.17
CA GLY A 59 2.25 6.12 -9.15
C GLY A 59 1.44 4.86 -9.44
N LYS A 60 1.07 4.11 -8.39
CA LYS A 60 0.32 2.85 -8.51
C LYS A 60 -1.05 2.95 -7.85
N PRO A 61 -2.09 2.35 -8.45
CA PRO A 61 -3.38 2.24 -7.79
C PRO A 61 -3.26 1.39 -6.53
N LEU A 62 -3.88 1.83 -5.43
CA LEU A 62 -3.92 1.11 -4.16
C LEU A 62 -5.32 0.54 -3.93
N ILE A 63 -5.43 -0.78 -3.92
CA ILE A 63 -6.65 -1.49 -3.55
C ILE A 63 -6.48 -1.98 -2.11
N THR A 64 -7.30 -1.48 -1.21
CA THR A 64 -7.27 -1.86 0.20
C THR A 64 -8.45 -2.77 0.51
N VAL A 65 -8.17 -3.93 1.13
CA VAL A 65 -9.19 -4.88 1.58
C VAL A 65 -9.10 -4.97 3.10
N ALA A 66 -10.21 -4.68 3.77
CA ALA A 66 -10.34 -4.89 5.21
C ALA A 66 -10.74 -6.35 5.46
N CYS A 67 -9.77 -7.16 5.88
CA CYS A 67 -10.02 -8.56 6.21
C CYS A 67 -10.78 -8.68 7.55
N ASN A 68 -11.80 -9.53 7.58
CA ASN A 68 -12.58 -9.86 8.77
C ASN A 68 -12.89 -11.38 8.79
N GLU A 69 -13.52 -11.85 9.86
CA GLU A 69 -13.79 -13.28 10.08
C GLU A 69 -14.81 -13.86 9.09
N ASP A 70 -15.70 -13.03 8.53
CA ASP A 70 -16.73 -13.44 7.56
C ASP A 70 -16.19 -13.52 6.11
N MET A 71 -14.92 -13.15 5.89
CA MET A 71 -14.33 -13.15 4.55
C MET A 71 -13.89 -14.57 4.15
N THR A 72 -14.72 -15.24 3.35
CA THR A 72 -14.44 -16.60 2.86
C THR A 72 -13.55 -16.58 1.63
N ALA A 73 -12.61 -17.53 1.56
CA ALA A 73 -11.90 -17.88 0.33
C ALA A 73 -12.78 -18.85 -0.48
N SER A 74 -13.57 -18.35 -1.42
CA SER A 74 -14.32 -19.16 -2.39
C SER A 74 -13.82 -18.90 -3.80
#